data_AF-A0A0F9KKM3-F1
#
_entry.id   AF-A0A0F9KKM3-F1
#
_cell.length_a   1.000
_cell.length_b   1.000
_cell.length_c   1.000
_cell.angle_alpha   90.00
_cell.angle_beta   90.00
_cell.angle_gamma   90.00
#
_symmetry.space_group_name_H-M   'P 1'
#
loop_
_entity.id
_entity.type
_entity.pdbx_description
1 polymer ?
#
loop_
_entity_poly.entity_id
_entity_poly.type
_entity_poly.pdbx_seq_one_letter_code
_entity_poly.pdbx_strand_id
1 'polypeptide(L)'
;MRQWPEAISDGLTLPCGECGVVPQFDYRVDDSTWKKVAPEEHRLSVICLPCFDRLAVDASVTHNYLIDVQFVGIGRTWALQPTQMYIWSDYR
;
A
#
# COMPACT_ATOMS: atom_id res chain seq x y z
N MET A 1 9.01 -15.40 -23.35
CA MET A 1 9.20 -14.28 -22.41
C MET A 1 9.56 -14.87 -21.07
N ARG A 2 10.67 -14.46 -20.42
CA ARG A 2 10.98 -14.94 -19.07
C ARG A 2 9.92 -14.36 -18.14
N GLN A 3 9.18 -15.24 -17.46
CA GLN A 3 8.23 -14.84 -16.46
C GLN A 3 9.04 -14.25 -15.31
N TRP A 4 8.92 -12.95 -15.10
CA TRP A 4 9.50 -12.33 -13.92
C TRP A 4 8.89 -13.01 -12.69
N PRO A 5 9.70 -13.30 -11.65
CA PRO A 5 9.17 -13.86 -10.43
C PRO A 5 8.12 -12.92 -9.84
N GLU A 6 7.20 -13.48 -9.06
CA GLU A 6 6.23 -12.70 -8.31
C GLU A 6 6.96 -11.63 -7.49
N ALA A 7 6.44 -10.40 -7.52
CA ALA A 7 7.00 -9.28 -6.79
C ALA A 7 6.70 -9.47 -5.29
N ILE A 8 7.57 -10.21 -4.62
CA ILE A 8 7.55 -10.40 -3.17
C ILE A 8 8.51 -9.38 -2.56
N SER A 9 8.03 -8.64 -1.58
CA SER A 9 8.87 -7.69 -0.85
C SER A 9 10.03 -8.44 -0.19
N ASP A 10 11.27 -8.02 -0.45
CA ASP A 10 12.48 -8.56 0.17
C ASP A 10 12.91 -7.76 1.41
N GLY A 11 12.11 -6.76 1.78
CA GLY A 11 12.30 -5.86 2.90
C GLY A 11 13.26 -4.71 2.67
N LEU A 12 13.69 -4.49 1.43
CA LEU A 12 14.33 -3.24 1.02
C LEU A 12 13.28 -2.13 0.92
N THR A 13 12.95 -1.53 2.05
CA THR A 13 11.99 -0.43 2.13
C THR A 13 12.69 0.92 2.28
N LEU A 14 12.27 1.89 1.47
CA LEU A 14 12.66 3.28 1.65
C LEU A 14 11.73 3.94 2.69
N PRO A 15 12.20 4.98 3.40
CA PRO A 15 11.33 5.81 4.23
C PRO A 15 10.14 6.36 3.44
N CYS A 16 8.99 6.46 4.09
CA CYS A 16 7.80 7.03 3.49
C CYS A 16 8.03 8.50 3.09
N GLY A 17 7.66 8.89 1.87
CA GLY A 17 7.76 10.27 1.38
C GLY A 17 6.90 11.27 2.16
N GLU A 18 5.77 10.81 2.72
CA GLU A 18 4.83 11.64 3.50
C GLU A 18 5.28 11.86 4.95
N CYS A 19 5.69 10.79 5.65
CA CYS A 19 5.93 10.83 7.10
C CYS A 19 7.35 10.46 7.53
N GLY A 20 8.20 10.01 6.62
CA GLY A 20 9.58 9.59 6.90
C GLY A 20 9.72 8.26 7.65
N VAL A 21 8.62 7.61 8.04
CA VAL A 21 8.65 6.30 8.72
C VAL A 21 8.99 5.20 7.71
N VAL A 22 9.90 4.29 8.09
CA VAL A 22 10.19 3.08 7.31
C VAL A 22 9.02 2.10 7.46
N PRO A 23 8.31 1.75 6.38
CA PRO A 23 7.12 0.91 6.46
C PRO A 23 7.46 -0.54 6.82
N GLN A 24 6.61 -1.17 7.63
CA GLN A 24 6.65 -2.61 7.91
C GLN A 24 5.69 -3.41 7.04
N PHE A 25 4.76 -2.72 6.37
CA PHE A 25 3.80 -3.32 5.46
C PHE A 25 4.09 -2.83 4.04
N ASP A 26 4.23 -3.78 3.13
CA ASP A 26 4.16 -3.54 1.70
C ASP A 26 2.73 -3.83 1.23
N TYR A 27 2.29 -3.19 0.14
CA TYR A 27 0.94 -3.36 -0.37
C TYR A 27 0.87 -3.03 -1.85
N ARG A 28 -0.11 -3.62 -2.54
CA ARG A 28 -0.38 -3.34 -3.94
C ARG A 28 -1.75 -2.71 -4.10
N VAL A 29 -1.79 -1.70 -4.96
CA VAL A 29 -3.02 -1.07 -5.49
C VAL A 29 -2.94 -1.08 -7.01
N ASP A 30 -4.05 -0.85 -7.70
CA ASP A 30 -4.02 -0.65 -9.14
C ASP A 30 -3.47 0.74 -9.50
N ASP A 31 -2.90 0.87 -10.71
CA ASP A 31 -2.31 2.11 -11.22
C ASP A 31 -3.29 3.30 -11.21
N SER A 32 -4.59 3.06 -11.40
CA SER A 32 -5.58 4.14 -11.45
C SER A 32 -5.84 4.69 -10.06
N THR A 33 -5.94 3.82 -9.05
CA THR A 33 -5.98 4.18 -7.64
C THR A 33 -4.71 4.92 -7.24
N TRP A 34 -3.52 4.39 -7.55
CA TRP A 34 -2.26 5.05 -7.20
C TRP A 34 -2.18 6.48 -7.76
N LYS A 35 -2.47 6.66 -9.05
CA LYS A 35 -2.44 7.98 -9.70
C LYS A 35 -3.42 8.98 -9.10
N LYS A 36 -4.57 8.49 -8.64
CA LYS A 36 -5.61 9.30 -8.01
C LYS A 36 -5.26 9.71 -6.58
N VAL A 37 -4.64 8.81 -5.82
CA VAL A 37 -4.39 8.97 -4.37
C VAL A 37 -3.02 9.58 -4.07
N ALA A 38 -1.97 9.15 -4.75
CA ALA A 38 -0.61 9.58 -4.46
C ALA A 38 -0.34 11.02 -4.99
N PRO A 39 0.16 11.94 -4.14
CA PRO A 39 0.60 13.26 -4.58
C PRO A 39 1.66 13.16 -5.66
N GLU A 40 1.67 14.10 -6.61
CA GLU A 40 2.53 14.02 -7.80
C GLU A 40 4.01 13.95 -7.44
N GLU A 41 4.42 14.73 -6.45
CA GLU A 41 5.77 14.77 -5.87
C GLU A 41 6.19 13.45 -5.21
N HIS A 42 5.23 12.60 -4.82
CA HIS A 42 5.47 11.34 -4.11
C HIS A 42 5.16 10.09 -4.94
N ARG A 43 4.74 10.22 -6.21
CA ARG A 43 4.42 9.07 -7.07
C ARG A 43 5.58 8.11 -7.34
N LEU A 44 6.81 8.59 -7.23
CA LEU A 44 8.05 7.79 -7.34
C LEU A 44 8.65 7.42 -5.98
N SER A 45 8.00 7.83 -4.89
CA SER A 45 8.42 7.54 -3.52
C SER A 45 7.60 6.39 -2.95
N VAL A 46 8.08 5.83 -1.84
CA VAL A 46 7.29 4.92 -1.01
C VAL A 46 6.28 5.72 -0.20
N ILE A 47 5.00 5.30 -0.19
CA ILE A 47 3.98 5.83 0.72
C ILE A 47 3.58 4.68 1.65
N CYS A 48 3.72 4.82 2.96
CA CYS A 48 3.33 3.75 3.89
C CYS A 48 1.81 3.57 3.90
N LEU A 49 1.35 2.35 4.19
CA LEU A 49 -0.07 2.01 4.17
C LEU A 49 -0.96 2.99 4.98
N PRO A 50 -0.59 3.43 6.20
CA PRO A 50 -1.38 4.42 6.94
C PRO A 50 -1.49 5.79 6.26
N CYS A 51 -0.39 6.29 5.67
CA CYS A 51 -0.43 7.55 4.92
C CYS A 51 -1.27 7.41 3.66
N PHE A 52 -1.14 6.29 2.97
CA PHE A 52 -1.94 6.00 1.78
C PHE A 52 -3.43 5.92 2.08
N ASP A 53 -3.84 5.24 3.17
CA ASP A 53 -5.24 5.14 3.60
C ASP A 53 -5.85 6.53 3.87
N ARG A 54 -5.13 7.41 4.59
CA ARG A 54 -5.55 8.79 4.80
C ARG A 54 -5.74 9.55 3.47
N LEU A 55 -4.74 9.47 2.58
CA LEU A 55 -4.80 10.11 1.27
C LEU A 55 -5.95 9.54 0.41
N ALA A 56 -6.24 8.25 0.53
CA ALA A 56 -7.32 7.60 -0.17
C ALA A 56 -8.67 8.14 0.29
N VAL A 57 -8.87 8.31 1.60
CA VAL A 57 -10.04 8.99 2.16
C VAL A 57 -10.17 10.41 1.64
N ASP A 58 -9.09 11.20 1.67
CA ASP A 58 -9.07 12.57 1.15
C ASP A 58 -9.43 12.62 -0.35
N ALA A 59 -9.11 11.57 -1.12
CA ALA A 59 -9.44 11.40 -2.53
C ALA A 59 -10.79 10.70 -2.80
N SER A 60 -11.61 10.49 -1.76
CA SER A 60 -12.89 9.76 -1.83
C SER A 60 -12.75 8.34 -2.42
N VAL A 61 -11.67 7.65 -2.08
CA VAL A 61 -11.41 6.24 -2.36
C VAL A 61 -11.44 5.50 -1.03
N THR A 62 -12.61 5.00 -0.65
CA THR A 62 -12.87 4.56 0.74
C THR A 62 -12.86 3.05 0.94
N HIS A 63 -12.85 2.25 -0.13
CA HIS A 63 -12.94 0.79 -0.01
C HIS A 63 -12.40 0.08 -1.26
N ASN A 64 -12.07 -1.21 -1.10
CA ASN A 64 -11.68 -2.14 -2.16
C ASN A 64 -10.50 -1.68 -3.05
N TYR A 65 -9.63 -0.81 -2.54
CA TYR A 65 -8.52 -0.26 -3.31
C TYR A 65 -7.19 -1.03 -3.12
N LEU A 66 -7.08 -1.85 -2.06
CA LEU A 66 -5.94 -2.74 -1.83
C LEU A 66 -6.15 -4.08 -2.53
N ILE A 67 -5.14 -4.50 -3.31
CA ILE A 67 -5.09 -5.79 -4.00
C ILE A 67 -4.44 -6.85 -3.11
N ASP A 68 -3.32 -6.51 -2.48
CA ASP A 68 -2.62 -7.35 -1.50
C ASP A 68 -1.92 -6.49 -0.45
N VAL A 69 -1.64 -7.12 0.69
CA VAL A 69 -0.83 -6.54 1.78
C VAL A 69 0.16 -7.61 2.21
N GLN A 70 1.41 -7.22 2.48
CA GLN A 70 2.47 -8.10 2.92
C GLN A 70 3.12 -7.50 4.17
N PHE A 71 3.28 -8.30 5.23
CA PHE A 71 4.12 -7.90 6.36
C PHE A 71 5.57 -8.27 6.09
N VAL A 72 6.45 -7.27 6.17
CA VAL A 72 7.89 -7.41 6.00
C VAL A 72 8.54 -7.62 7.36
N GLY A 73 8.88 -8.88 7.65
CA GLY A 73 9.62 -9.27 8.84
C GLY A 73 11.13 -9.35 8.61
N ILE A 74 11.88 -9.60 9.68
CA ILE A 74 13.33 -9.82 9.58
C ILE A 74 13.59 -11.14 8.85
N GLY A 75 14.09 -11.05 7.61
CA GLY A 75 14.46 -12.18 6.76
C GLY A 75 13.28 -12.99 6.21
N ARG A 76 12.06 -12.45 6.23
CA ARG A 76 10.86 -13.13 5.75
C ARG A 76 9.73 -12.15 5.45
N THR A 77 8.85 -12.52 4.53
CA THR A 77 7.67 -11.75 4.18
C THR A 77 6.43 -12.65 4.28
N TRP A 78 5.38 -12.14 4.92
CA TRP A 78 4.10 -12.84 5.02
C TRP A 78 3.05 -12.11 4.19
N ALA A 79 2.55 -12.77 3.14
CA ALA A 79 1.40 -12.28 2.40
C ALA A 79 0.14 -12.39 3.26
N LEU A 80 -0.59 -11.29 3.39
CA LEU A 80 -1.86 -11.20 4.10
C LEU A 80 -2.97 -11.16 3.05
N GLN A 81 -3.82 -12.18 3.07
CA GLN A 81 -5.02 -12.21 2.23
C GLN A 81 -6.23 -11.80 3.08
N PRO A 82 -6.98 -10.76 2.67
CA PRO A 82 -8.18 -10.36 3.39
C PRO A 82 -9.23 -11.48 3.27
N THR A 83 -9.63 -12.04 4.40
CA THR A 83 -10.74 -13.02 4.45
C THR A 83 -12.07 -12.36 4.78
N GLN A 84 -12.04 -11.20 5.45
CA GLN A 84 -13.21 -10.44 5.86
C GLN A 84 -12.85 -8.94 5.96
N MET A 85 -13.80 -8.08 5.60
CA MET A 85 -13.67 -6.62 5.72
C MET A 85 -14.85 -6.07 6.53
N TYR A 86 -14.55 -5.22 7.51
CA TYR A 86 -15.55 -4.51 8.29
C TYR A 86 -15.52 -3.03 7.91
N ILE A 87 -16.67 -2.51 7.46
CA ILE A 87 -16.84 -1.10 7.13
C ILE A 87 -17.65 -0.46 8.26
N TRP A 88 -17.02 0.48 8.96
CA TRP A 88 -17.69 1.30 9.98
C TRP A 88 -18.28 2.53 9.30
N SER A 89 -19.57 2.80 9.54
CA SER A 89 -20.49 3.55 8.67
C SER A 89 -20.23 5.06 8.47
N ASP A 90 -19.12 5.61 8.95
CA ASP A 90 -18.94 7.06 9.04
C ASP A 90 -18.06 7.66 7.93
N TYR A 91 -17.58 6.83 6.99
CA TYR A 91 -16.81 7.27 5.82
C TYR A 91 -17.61 6.99 4.53
N ARG A 92 -18.62 7.81 4.25
CA ARG A 92 -19.33 7.84 2.96
C ARG A 92 -18.71 8.86 2.01
#